data_AF-D1NT32-F1
#
_entry.id   AF-D1NT32-F1
#
_cell.length_a   1.000
_cell.length_b   1.000
_cell.length_c   1.000
_cell.angle_alpha   90.00
_cell.angle_beta   90.00
_cell.angle_gamma   90.00
#
_symmetry.space_group_name_H-M   'P 1'
#
loop_
_entity.id
_entity.type
_entity.pdbx_description
1 polymer ?
#
loop_
_entity_poly.entity_id
_entity_poly.type
_entity_poly.pdbx_seq_one_letter_code
_entity_poly.pdbx_strand_id
1 'polypeptide(L)'
;MSTATARAYLPYFAGRFMPFEMRKSPQNKAFYGHKTTYSGEAHCIKDRVLLDPTCGTAGFLISAMHRMLTLADTDAQKKNIKKKQLHGFELQSNMFAVAAANMILRKDGNSNLECCDFLRKNPAQVQLKGATVGLMNPPYSQGTKADPEQYEISFIEHMLDSLAIDARAAVIVPQSSMTGKSKAE
;
A
#
# COMPACT_ATOMS: atom_id res chain seq x y z
N MET A 1 -6.99 -5.60 -6.08
CA MET A 1 -8.14 -4.74 -5.71
C MET A 1 -8.49 -3.80 -6.86
N SER A 2 -9.78 -3.56 -7.15
CA SER A 2 -10.21 -2.60 -8.19
C SER A 2 -9.89 -1.14 -7.83
N THR A 3 -9.71 -0.27 -8.83
CA THR A 3 -9.49 1.18 -8.61
C THR A 3 -10.66 1.85 -7.87
N ALA A 4 -11.90 1.42 -8.13
CA ALA A 4 -13.08 1.97 -7.46
C ALA A 4 -13.07 1.68 -5.96
N THR A 5 -12.72 0.44 -5.59
CA THR A 5 -12.54 0.03 -4.19
C THR A 5 -11.39 0.81 -3.56
N ALA A 6 -10.22 0.89 -4.21
CA ALA A 6 -9.06 1.61 -3.70
C ALA A 6 -9.34 3.10 -3.44
N ARG A 7 -10.12 3.76 -4.32
CA ARG A 7 -10.56 5.15 -4.13
C ARG A 7 -11.40 5.37 -2.87
N ALA A 8 -12.22 4.40 -2.49
CA ALA A 8 -13.01 4.49 -1.26
C ALA A 8 -12.11 4.48 0.00
N TYR A 9 -10.93 3.88 -0.08
CA TYR A 9 -9.99 3.79 1.03
C TYR A 9 -8.93 4.91 1.03
N LEU A 10 -8.71 5.62 -0.08
CA LEU A 10 -7.77 6.75 -0.16
C LEU A 10 -7.89 7.82 0.95
N PRO A 11 -9.11 8.24 1.37
CA PRO A 11 -9.26 9.22 2.45
C PRO A 11 -8.69 8.75 3.79
N TYR A 12 -8.83 7.46 4.10
CA TYR A 12 -8.22 6.82 5.28
C TYR A 12 -6.71 7.06 5.27
N PHE A 13 -6.10 7.03 4.09
CA PHE A 13 -4.65 7.11 3.90
C PHE A 13 -4.08 8.54 3.82
N ALA A 14 -4.93 9.55 3.61
CA ALA A 14 -4.53 10.96 3.55
C ALA A 14 -4.45 11.63 4.94
N GLY A 15 -4.62 10.88 6.04
CA GLY A 15 -4.61 11.42 7.40
C GLY A 15 -5.82 12.26 7.78
N ARG A 16 -6.90 12.25 6.97
CA ARG A 16 -8.20 12.77 7.39
C ARG A 16 -8.96 11.64 8.09
N PHE A 17 -9.20 11.79 9.39
CA PHE A 17 -10.15 10.95 10.12
C PHE A 17 -11.51 11.05 9.40
N MET A 18 -12.03 9.94 8.85
CA MET A 18 -13.42 9.89 8.42
C MET A 18 -14.33 9.69 9.63
N PRO A 19 -15.47 10.40 9.74
CA PRO A 19 -16.51 10.11 10.71
C PRO A 19 -16.92 8.64 10.64
N PHE A 20 -17.20 8.04 11.80
CA PHE A 20 -17.53 6.62 11.97
C PHE A 20 -18.62 6.12 11.01
N GLU A 21 -19.55 7.00 10.64
CA GLU A 21 -20.73 6.75 9.80
C GLU A 21 -20.42 6.51 8.30
N MET A 22 -19.23 6.87 7.80
CA MET A 22 -18.84 6.71 6.38
C MET A 22 -18.08 5.41 6.07
N ARG A 23 -17.95 4.48 7.02
CA ARG A 23 -17.24 3.20 6.84
C ARG A 23 -18.07 2.22 6.01
N LYS A 24 -17.75 2.07 4.71
CA LYS A 24 -18.49 1.22 3.75
C LYS A 24 -18.35 -0.31 3.91
N SER A 25 -17.66 -0.82 4.92
CA SER A 25 -17.63 -2.27 5.21
C SER A 25 -17.40 -2.52 6.70
N PRO A 26 -18.31 -3.21 7.41
CA PRO A 26 -18.11 -3.59 8.81
C PRO A 26 -16.97 -4.60 9.01
N GLN A 27 -16.59 -5.35 7.98
CA GLN A 27 -15.74 -6.54 8.09
C GLN A 27 -14.24 -6.28 7.82
N ASN A 28 -13.91 -5.18 7.14
CA ASN A 28 -12.53 -4.80 6.80
C ASN A 28 -12.11 -3.57 7.60
N LYS A 29 -11.04 -3.67 8.39
CA LYS A 29 -10.51 -2.55 9.17
C LYS A 29 -9.20 -2.06 8.56
N ALA A 30 -9.02 -0.74 8.50
CA ALA A 30 -7.73 -0.14 8.17
C ALA A 30 -6.84 -0.16 9.42
N PHE A 31 -5.71 -0.86 9.34
CA PHE A 31 -4.64 -0.78 10.32
C PHE A 31 -3.74 0.41 9.98
N TYR A 32 -3.33 1.18 10.98
CA TYR A 32 -2.39 2.29 10.84
C TYR A 32 -1.14 1.99 11.66
N GLY A 33 0.01 1.94 10.98
CA GLY A 33 1.30 1.70 11.61
C GLY A 33 2.26 2.87 11.38
N HIS A 34 3.10 3.14 12.38
CA HIS A 34 4.22 4.08 12.31
C HIS A 34 5.51 3.34 12.70
N LYS A 35 6.58 3.52 11.92
CA LYS A 35 7.88 2.87 12.19
C LYS A 35 8.65 3.53 13.35
N THR A 36 8.33 4.78 13.68
CA THR A 36 8.95 5.63 14.72
C THR A 36 7.93 6.65 15.26
N THR A 37 8.23 7.31 16.38
CA THR A 37 7.41 8.41 16.92
C THR A 37 7.24 9.48 15.84
N TYR A 38 6.02 9.59 15.30
CA TYR A 38 5.71 10.50 14.21
C TYR A 38 5.95 11.96 14.66
N SER A 39 6.84 12.67 13.96
CA SER A 39 7.25 14.05 14.27
C SER A 39 6.14 15.11 14.11
N GLY A 40 4.93 14.74 13.69
CA GLY A 40 3.78 15.65 13.61
C GLY A 40 3.65 16.41 12.28
N GLU A 41 4.67 16.45 11.43
CA GLU A 41 4.62 17.22 10.18
C GLU A 41 3.82 16.51 9.09
N ALA A 42 2.57 16.95 8.90
CA ALA A 42 1.65 16.45 7.88
C ALA A 42 2.09 16.87 6.47
N HIS A 43 3.08 16.18 5.91
CA HIS A 43 3.46 16.41 4.51
C HIS A 43 2.39 15.90 3.54
N CYS A 44 2.18 16.67 2.46
CA CYS A 44 1.25 16.36 1.40
C CYS A 44 1.61 15.05 0.70
N ILE A 45 0.61 14.23 0.36
CA ILE A 45 0.82 12.95 -0.34
C ILE A 45 1.59 13.12 -1.67
N LYS A 46 1.48 14.29 -2.33
CA LYS A 46 2.16 14.56 -3.60
C LYS A 46 3.68 14.56 -3.50
N ASP A 47 4.24 14.74 -2.30
CA ASP A 47 5.67 14.79 -2.04
C ASP A 47 6.21 13.46 -1.47
N ARG A 48 5.33 12.46 -1.34
CA ARG A 48 5.65 11.14 -0.75
C ARG A 48 5.97 10.11 -1.83
N VAL A 49 6.69 9.07 -1.42
CA VAL A 49 6.93 7.86 -2.24
C VAL A 49 6.04 6.75 -1.70
N LEU A 50 5.24 6.16 -2.58
CA LEU A 50 4.25 5.14 -2.29
C LEU A 50 4.81 3.75 -2.57
N LEU A 51 4.54 2.81 -1.66
CA LEU A 51 4.78 1.39 -1.82
C LEU A 51 3.46 0.62 -1.66
N ASP A 52 3.14 -0.23 -2.64
CA ASP A 52 2.06 -1.21 -2.58
C ASP A 52 2.62 -2.63 -2.76
N PRO A 53 2.90 -3.35 -1.66
CA PRO A 53 3.57 -4.65 -1.73
C PRO A 53 2.72 -5.80 -2.28
N THR A 54 1.41 -5.59 -2.43
CA THR A 54 0.47 -6.59 -2.95
C THR A 54 -0.49 -5.89 -3.90
N CYS A 55 0.08 -5.32 -4.97
CA CYS A 55 -0.61 -4.29 -5.74
C CYS A 55 -1.76 -4.83 -6.59
N GLY A 56 -1.83 -6.15 -6.83
CA GLY A 56 -2.84 -6.75 -7.68
C GLY A 56 -2.88 -6.05 -9.02
N THR A 57 -4.05 -5.56 -9.42
CA THR A 57 -4.23 -4.78 -10.66
C THR A 57 -3.83 -3.29 -10.54
N ALA A 58 -2.95 -2.93 -9.59
CA ALA A 58 -2.47 -1.56 -9.28
C ALA A 58 -3.54 -0.56 -8.78
N GLY A 59 -4.59 -1.05 -8.10
CA GLY A 59 -5.71 -0.21 -7.66
C GLY A 59 -5.30 0.98 -6.77
N PHE A 60 -4.46 0.75 -5.75
CA PHE A 60 -3.99 1.83 -4.87
C PHE A 60 -3.03 2.77 -5.59
N LEU A 61 -2.05 2.23 -6.32
CA LEU A 61 -1.07 3.03 -7.06
C LEU A 61 -1.74 4.01 -8.02
N ILE A 62 -2.72 3.56 -8.80
CA ILE A 62 -3.47 4.39 -9.74
C ILE A 62 -4.25 5.48 -9.01
N SER A 63 -4.91 5.10 -7.91
CA SER A 63 -5.75 6.01 -7.14
C SER A 63 -4.88 7.10 -6.48
N ALA A 64 -3.77 6.71 -5.87
CA ALA A 64 -2.78 7.61 -5.29
C ALA A 64 -2.18 8.53 -6.35
N MET A 65 -1.73 7.99 -7.49
CA MET A 65 -1.21 8.76 -8.61
C MET A 65 -2.18 9.85 -9.03
N HIS A 66 -3.46 9.49 -9.25
CA HIS A 66 -4.48 10.47 -9.62
C HIS A 66 -4.59 11.59 -8.58
N ARG A 67 -4.62 11.25 -7.28
CA ARG A 67 -4.67 12.25 -6.21
C ARG A 67 -3.42 13.14 -6.19
N MET A 68 -2.24 12.55 -6.28
CA MET A 68 -0.97 13.29 -6.29
C MET A 68 -0.89 14.24 -7.50
N LEU A 69 -1.33 13.80 -8.68
CA LEU A 69 -1.37 14.62 -9.89
C LEU A 69 -2.35 15.79 -9.78
N THR A 70 -3.49 15.63 -9.09
CA THR A 70 -4.42 16.74 -8.84
C THR A 70 -3.88 17.78 -7.86
N LEU A 71 -2.91 17.40 -7.02
CA LEU A 71 -2.29 18.28 -6.03
C LEU A 71 -0.97 18.87 -6.52
N ALA A 72 -0.42 18.38 -7.63
CA ALA A 72 0.84 18.84 -8.19
C ALA A 72 0.64 20.21 -8.88
N ASP A 73 1.50 21.16 -8.53
CA ASP A 73 1.43 22.54 -9.02
C ASP A 73 2.15 22.71 -10.35
N THR A 74 3.15 21.85 -10.62
CA THR A 74 4.03 21.96 -11.79
C THR A 74 4.07 20.66 -12.59
N ASP A 75 4.38 20.77 -13.89
CA ASP A 75 4.58 19.59 -14.73
C ASP A 75 5.83 18.80 -14.35
N ALA A 76 6.84 19.45 -13.77
CA ALA A 76 7.99 18.80 -13.18
C ALA A 76 7.60 17.85 -12.04
N GLN A 77 6.74 18.31 -11.12
CA GLN A 77 6.18 17.46 -10.05
C GLN A 77 5.35 16.32 -10.64
N LYS A 78 4.47 16.58 -11.62
CA LYS A 78 3.68 15.52 -12.27
C LYS A 78 4.57 14.45 -12.91
N LYS A 79 5.65 14.86 -13.57
CA LYS A 79 6.65 13.95 -14.16
C LYS A 79 7.39 13.15 -13.07
N ASN A 80 7.71 13.79 -11.95
CA ASN A 80 8.36 13.11 -10.83
C ASN A 80 7.45 12.07 -10.17
N ILE A 81 6.17 12.41 -9.93
CA ILE A 81 5.16 11.51 -9.37
C ILE A 81 5.08 10.24 -10.22
N LYS A 82 4.88 10.44 -11.53
CA LYS A 82 4.76 9.38 -12.53
C LYS A 82 6.00 8.48 -12.53
N LYS A 83 7.19 9.09 -12.66
CA LYS A 83 8.42 8.32 -12.85
C LYS A 83 8.94 7.67 -11.57
N LYS A 84 8.88 8.33 -10.42
CA LYS A 84 9.71 7.97 -9.26
C LYS A 84 8.94 7.61 -8.01
N GLN A 85 7.67 8.00 -7.87
CA GLN A 85 7.02 7.98 -6.55
C GLN A 85 6.07 6.80 -6.34
N LEU A 86 5.93 5.89 -7.31
CA LEU A 86 4.97 4.80 -7.26
C LEU A 86 5.70 3.48 -7.45
N HIS A 87 5.69 2.63 -6.43
CA HIS A 87 6.32 1.32 -6.44
C HIS A 87 5.33 0.23 -6.04
N GLY A 88 5.37 -0.91 -6.73
CA GLY A 88 4.52 -2.04 -6.38
C GLY A 88 5.18 -3.39 -6.59
N PHE A 89 4.73 -4.38 -5.83
CA PHE A 89 5.07 -5.78 -6.00
C PHE A 89 3.79 -6.58 -6.28
N GLU A 90 3.91 -7.59 -7.13
CA GLU A 90 2.85 -8.56 -7.37
C GLU A 90 3.47 -9.92 -7.69
N LEU A 91 3.00 -10.97 -7.01
CA LEU A 91 3.55 -12.32 -7.18
C LEU A 91 3.00 -13.00 -8.43
N GLN A 92 1.70 -12.82 -8.70
CA GLN A 92 1.03 -13.51 -9.78
C GLN A 92 1.24 -12.79 -11.12
N SER A 93 1.93 -13.46 -12.06
CA SER A 93 2.31 -12.88 -13.35
C SER A 93 1.14 -12.35 -14.18
N ASN A 94 -0.02 -13.01 -14.11
CA ASN A 94 -1.25 -12.56 -14.77
C ASN A 94 -1.78 -11.24 -14.18
N MET A 95 -1.82 -11.11 -12.85
CA MET A 95 -2.22 -9.87 -12.17
C MET A 95 -1.21 -8.76 -12.40
N PHE A 96 0.09 -9.09 -12.34
CA PHE A 96 1.17 -8.17 -12.67
C PHE A 96 1.02 -7.59 -14.08
N ALA A 97 0.73 -8.43 -15.10
CA ALA A 97 0.53 -7.96 -16.46
C ALA A 97 -0.63 -6.96 -16.56
N VAL A 98 -1.73 -7.22 -15.87
CA VAL A 98 -2.87 -6.28 -15.79
C VAL A 98 -2.48 -4.99 -15.06
N ALA A 99 -1.70 -5.09 -13.98
CA ALA A 99 -1.19 -3.95 -13.22
C ALA A 99 -0.31 -3.05 -14.10
N ALA A 100 0.66 -3.64 -14.79
CA ALA A 100 1.58 -2.94 -15.69
C ALA A 100 0.81 -2.27 -16.83
N ALA A 101 -0.10 -2.99 -17.49
CA ALA A 101 -0.96 -2.42 -18.52
C ALA A 101 -1.77 -1.22 -17.98
N ASN A 102 -2.38 -1.34 -16.80
CA ASN A 102 -3.17 -0.27 -16.21
C ASN A 102 -2.33 0.99 -15.89
N MET A 103 -1.09 0.81 -15.45
CA MET A 103 -0.16 1.89 -15.15
C MET A 103 0.31 2.59 -16.43
N ILE A 104 0.70 1.81 -17.45
CA ILE A 104 1.13 2.31 -18.77
C ILE A 104 0.02 3.11 -19.45
N LEU A 105 -1.22 2.59 -19.45
CA LEU A 105 -2.39 3.28 -20.01
C LEU A 105 -2.65 4.64 -19.35
N ARG A 106 -2.23 4.81 -18.10
CA ARG A 106 -2.35 6.07 -17.34
C ARG A 106 -1.08 6.93 -17.42
N LYS A 107 -0.14 6.52 -18.27
CA LYS A 107 1.10 7.25 -18.57
C LYS A 107 1.88 7.53 -17.28
N ASP A 108 2.03 6.50 -16.45
CA ASP A 108 2.93 6.51 -15.28
C ASP A 108 4.40 6.65 -15.71
N GLY A 109 4.77 6.21 -16.91
CA GLY A 109 6.02 6.58 -17.56
C GLY A 109 7.31 6.05 -16.91
N ASN A 110 7.19 5.07 -15.99
CA ASN A 110 8.33 4.32 -15.46
C ASN A 110 7.96 2.94 -14.87
N SER A 111 6.70 2.70 -14.48
CA SER A 111 6.15 1.42 -14.02
C SER A 111 7.07 0.64 -13.10
N ASN A 112 7.45 1.24 -11.96
CA ASN A 112 8.29 0.59 -10.95
C ASN A 112 7.54 -0.57 -10.22
N LEU A 113 6.99 -1.50 -11.01
CA LEU A 113 6.36 -2.73 -10.59
C LEU A 113 7.34 -3.87 -10.77
N GLU A 114 7.36 -4.79 -9.83
CA GLU A 114 8.19 -5.99 -9.91
C GLU A 114 7.30 -7.23 -9.72
N CYS A 115 7.47 -8.22 -10.61
CA CYS A 115 6.78 -9.51 -10.53
C CYS A 115 7.58 -10.46 -9.63
N CYS A 116 7.32 -10.45 -8.32
CA CYS A 116 8.06 -11.28 -7.36
C CYS A 116 7.30 -11.51 -6.06
N ASP A 117 7.78 -12.48 -5.26
CA ASP A 117 7.32 -12.66 -3.88
C ASP A 117 7.89 -11.55 -3.00
N PHE A 118 6.99 -10.70 -2.49
CA PHE A 118 7.36 -9.60 -1.61
C PHE A 118 8.02 -10.10 -0.32
N LEU A 119 7.52 -11.19 0.28
CA LEU A 119 8.05 -11.71 1.55
C LEU A 119 9.48 -12.26 1.42
N ARG A 120 9.93 -12.53 0.19
CA ARG A 120 11.30 -12.98 -0.11
C ARG A 120 12.24 -11.84 -0.44
N LYS A 121 11.75 -10.60 -0.53
CA LYS A 121 12.62 -9.45 -0.73
C LYS A 121 13.40 -9.17 0.56
N ASN A 122 14.60 -8.61 0.41
CA ASN A 122 15.31 -8.06 1.55
C ASN A 122 14.70 -6.69 1.89
N PRO A 123 14.11 -6.48 3.09
CA PRO A 123 13.50 -5.21 3.47
C PRO A 123 14.45 -4.03 3.34
N ALA A 124 15.73 -4.21 3.67
CA ALA A 124 16.73 -3.14 3.56
C ALA A 124 16.94 -2.69 2.10
N GLN A 125 16.86 -3.62 1.14
CA GLN A 125 16.92 -3.27 -0.28
C GLN A 125 15.63 -2.58 -0.75
N VAL A 126 14.47 -3.02 -0.28
CA VAL A 126 13.20 -2.36 -0.60
C VAL A 126 13.17 -0.94 -0.03
N GLN A 127 13.71 -0.74 1.17
CA GLN A 127 13.81 0.55 1.84
C GLN A 127 14.61 1.59 1.05
N LEU A 128 15.57 1.18 0.21
CA LEU A 128 16.32 2.08 -0.68
C LEU A 128 15.42 2.83 -1.68
N LYS A 129 14.19 2.35 -1.93
CA LYS A 129 13.19 3.08 -2.72
C LYS A 129 12.71 4.36 -2.02
N GLY A 130 12.99 4.54 -0.73
CA GLY A 130 12.62 5.74 0.04
C GLY A 130 11.12 5.87 0.28
N ALA A 131 10.38 4.75 0.28
CA ALA A 131 8.93 4.75 0.45
C ALA A 131 8.53 5.27 1.82
N THR A 132 7.77 6.37 1.84
CA THR A 132 7.30 7.05 3.05
C THR A 132 5.81 6.82 3.31
N VAL A 133 5.11 6.17 2.37
CA VAL A 133 3.73 5.72 2.53
C VAL A 133 3.60 4.29 2.01
N GLY A 134 3.16 3.37 2.86
CA GLY A 134 2.79 2.00 2.50
C GLY A 134 1.28 1.85 2.43
N LEU A 135 0.73 1.38 1.30
CA LEU A 135 -0.68 1.04 1.15
C LEU A 135 -0.79 -0.41 0.74
N MET A 136 -1.57 -1.21 1.46
CA MET A 136 -1.63 -2.64 1.17
C MET A 136 -3.01 -3.23 1.41
N ASN A 137 -3.37 -4.20 0.58
CA ASN A 137 -4.48 -5.11 0.79
C ASN A 137 -3.93 -6.53 0.57
N PRO A 138 -3.30 -7.12 1.60
CA PRO A 138 -2.63 -8.41 1.47
C PRO A 138 -3.62 -9.48 1.03
N PRO A 139 -3.14 -10.58 0.44
CA PRO A 139 -4.00 -11.71 0.13
C PRO A 139 -4.55 -12.32 1.42
N TYR A 140 -5.86 -12.55 1.46
CA TYR A 140 -6.52 -13.02 2.67
C TYR A 140 -6.50 -14.53 2.80
N SER A 141 -6.45 -15.00 4.05
CA SER A 141 -6.59 -16.41 4.42
C SER A 141 -5.60 -17.35 3.72
N GLN A 142 -4.43 -16.84 3.33
CA GLN A 142 -3.37 -17.65 2.74
C GLN A 142 -2.56 -18.40 3.81
N GLY A 143 -2.39 -17.77 4.97
CA GLY A 143 -1.68 -18.36 6.11
C GLY A 143 -2.37 -19.61 6.64
N THR A 144 -1.58 -20.66 6.85
CA THR A 144 -2.00 -21.89 7.51
C THR A 144 -1.06 -22.21 8.66
N LYS A 145 -1.41 -23.17 9.53
CA LYS A 145 -0.47 -23.63 10.56
C LYS A 145 0.83 -24.19 9.97
N ALA A 146 0.78 -24.72 8.75
CA ALA A 146 1.93 -25.26 8.04
C ALA A 146 2.74 -24.17 7.30
N ASP A 147 2.13 -23.03 7.01
CA ASP A 147 2.77 -21.89 6.36
C ASP A 147 2.30 -20.58 7.00
N PRO A 148 2.87 -20.22 8.17
CA PRO A 148 2.48 -19.00 8.88
C PRO A 148 3.03 -17.72 8.23
N GLU A 149 4.03 -17.82 7.35
CA GLU A 149 4.58 -16.65 6.65
C GLU A 149 3.54 -16.01 5.72
N GLN A 150 2.53 -16.77 5.29
CA GLN A 150 1.45 -16.28 4.44
C GLN A 150 0.29 -15.61 5.21
N TYR A 151 0.37 -15.47 6.54
CA TYR A 151 -0.62 -14.67 7.29
C TYR A 151 -0.50 -13.18 6.95
N GLU A 152 -1.62 -12.45 7.03
CA GLU A 152 -1.65 -11.01 6.70
C GLU A 152 -0.69 -10.19 7.56
N ILE A 153 -0.47 -10.62 8.82
CA ILE A 153 0.45 -9.95 9.75
C ILE A 153 1.90 -9.98 9.27
N SER A 154 2.33 -11.08 8.65
CA SER A 154 3.68 -11.24 8.10
C SER A 154 3.94 -10.23 6.98
N PHE A 155 2.95 -10.01 6.11
CA PHE A 155 3.02 -8.95 5.09
C PHE A 155 3.09 -7.55 5.73
N ILE A 156 2.35 -7.32 6.80
CA ILE A 156 2.34 -6.02 7.50
C ILE A 156 3.71 -5.75 8.12
N GLU A 157 4.28 -6.70 8.85
CA GLU A 157 5.61 -6.61 9.46
C GLU A 157 6.67 -6.36 8.37
N HIS A 158 6.66 -7.17 7.31
CA HIS A 158 7.62 -7.02 6.22
C HIS A 158 7.50 -5.67 5.49
N MET A 159 6.28 -5.15 5.34
CA MET A 159 6.07 -3.80 4.81
C MET A 159 6.63 -2.73 5.74
N LEU A 160 6.36 -2.81 7.05
CA LEU A 160 6.89 -1.85 8.02
C LEU A 160 8.43 -1.85 8.02
N ASP A 161 9.06 -3.02 7.94
CA ASP A 161 10.52 -3.15 7.83
C ASP A 161 11.06 -2.58 6.51
N SER A 162 10.28 -2.64 5.44
CA SER A 162 10.63 -2.12 4.11
C SER A 162 10.43 -0.61 3.94
N LEU A 163 9.67 0.05 4.82
CA LEU A 163 9.39 1.48 4.71
C LEU A 163 10.53 2.35 5.27
N ALA A 164 10.65 3.58 4.79
CA ALA A 164 11.58 4.57 5.30
C ALA A 164 11.24 4.98 6.75
N ILE A 165 12.18 5.65 7.42
CA ILE A 165 11.93 6.25 8.75
C ILE A 165 10.81 7.30 8.63
N ASP A 166 9.99 7.42 9.68
CA ASP A 166 8.80 8.28 9.74
C ASP A 166 7.75 8.02 8.66
N ALA A 167 7.82 6.85 8.03
CA ALA A 167 6.80 6.40 7.10
C ALA A 167 5.49 6.07 7.81
N ARG A 168 4.43 6.10 7.01
CA ARG A 168 3.07 5.75 7.43
C ARG A 168 2.61 4.56 6.63
N ALA A 169 2.05 3.57 7.31
CA ALA A 169 1.46 2.41 6.67
C ALA A 169 -0.04 2.38 6.89
N ALA A 170 -0.77 1.96 5.86
CA ALA A 170 -2.17 1.68 5.98
C ALA A 170 -2.56 0.41 5.24
N VAL A 171 -3.15 -0.54 5.97
CA VAL A 171 -3.39 -1.89 5.49
C VAL A 171 -4.83 -2.28 5.71
N ILE A 172 -5.45 -2.85 4.69
CA ILE A 172 -6.80 -3.42 4.80
C ILE A 172 -6.67 -4.87 5.18
N VAL A 173 -7.18 -5.23 6.34
CA VAL A 173 -7.21 -6.63 6.81
C VAL A 173 -8.62 -7.02 7.27
N PRO A 174 -8.96 -8.32 7.21
CA PRO A 174 -10.15 -8.83 7.86
C PRO A 174 -10.11 -8.57 9.36
N GLN A 175 -11.27 -8.35 9.99
CA GLN A 175 -11.33 -8.18 11.44
C GLN A 175 -10.71 -9.36 12.21
N SER A 176 -10.79 -10.57 11.69
CA SER A 176 -10.20 -11.78 12.27
C SER A 176 -8.68 -11.74 12.39
N SER A 177 -7.99 -10.95 11.57
CA SER A 177 -6.53 -10.78 11.66
C SER A 177 -6.12 -9.90 12.84
N MET A 178 -7.06 -9.11 13.39
CA MET A 178 -6.84 -8.19 14.53
C MET A 178 -7.38 -8.75 15.84
N THR A 179 -8.35 -9.65 15.78
CA THR A 179 -8.83 -10.40 16.93
C THR A 179 -8.13 -11.74 16.92
N GLY A 180 -7.03 -11.87 17.67
CA GLY A 180 -6.44 -13.19 17.91
C GLY A 180 -7.56 -14.16 18.31
N LYS A 181 -7.44 -15.44 17.92
CA LYS A 181 -8.31 -16.48 18.47
C LYS A 181 -8.09 -16.50 19.98
N SER A 182 -8.87 -15.71 20.72
CA SER A 182 -8.99 -15.77 22.16
C SER A 182 -9.77 -17.04 22.47
N LYS A 183 -9.08 -18.17 22.34
CA LYS A 183 -9.37 -19.38 23.09
C LYS A 183 -8.06 -19.77 23.77
N ALA A 184 -7.80 -19.10 24.88
CA ALA A 184 -7.36 -19.83 26.05
C ALA A 184 -8.58 -20.67 26.47
N GLU A 185 -8.64 -21.89 25.98
CA GLU A 185 -9.35 -23.01 26.64
C GLU A 185 -8.27 -23.94 27.18
#